data_AF-A0A933KXC1-F1
#
_entry.id   AF-A0A933KXC1-F1
#
_cell.length_a   1.000
_cell.length_b   1.000
_cell.length_c   1.000
_cell.angle_alpha   90.00
_cell.angle_beta   90.00
_cell.angle_gamma   90.00
#
_symmetry.space_group_name_H-M   'P 1'
#
loop_
_entity.id
_entity.type
_entity.pdbx_description
1 polymer ?
#
loop_
_entity_poly.entity_id
_entity_poly.type
_entity_poly.pdbx_seq_one_letter_code
_entity_poly.pdbx_strand_id
1 'polypeptide(L)' 'MPQFWTVAAAIYVAGVVWGLLRSDARPFGRVMLAILWPLGPIAFLITVLILLLAALIAYPLVLLPALVVAVLLWWARF' A
#
# COMPACT_ATOMS: atom_id res chain seq x y z
N MET A 1 26.06 -9.25 -4.31
CA MET A 1 25.32 -7.96 -4.25
C MET A 1 25.04 -7.28 -5.60
N PRO A 2 25.73 -7.54 -6.75
CA PRO A 2 25.40 -6.83 -8.00
C PRO A 2 24.11 -7.32 -8.68
N GLN A 3 23.67 -8.55 -8.40
CA GLN A 3 22.47 -9.15 -9.04
C GLN A 3 21.13 -8.51 -8.68
N PHE A 4 21.01 -7.88 -7.51
CA PHE A 4 19.76 -7.24 -7.09
C PHE A 4 19.48 -5.99 -7.92
N TRP A 5 20.51 -5.15 -8.11
CA TRP A 5 20.41 -3.92 -8.88
C TRP A 5 20.12 -4.17 -10.36
N THR A 6 20.68 -5.23 -10.93
CA THR A 6 20.40 -5.60 -12.32
C THR A 6 18.96 -6.07 -12.51
N VAL A 7 18.43 -6.85 -11.57
CA VAL A 7 17.02 -7.29 -11.60
C VAL A 7 16.08 -6.10 -11.43
N ALA A 8 16.35 -5.20 -10.48
CA ALA A 8 15.54 -4.00 -10.27
C ALA A 8 15.56 -3.08 -11.50
N ALA A 9 16.73 -2.90 -12.12
CA ALA A 9 16.87 -2.13 -13.36
C ALA A 9 16.09 -2.77 -14.51
N ALA A 10 16.16 -4.10 -14.66
CA ALA A 10 15.41 -4.82 -15.68
C ALA A 10 13.89 -4.66 -15.51
N ILE A 11 13.38 -4.79 -14.29
CA ILE A 11 11.96 -4.58 -13.96
C ILE A 11 11.56 -3.13 -14.27
N TYR A 12 12.38 -2.17 -13.85
CA TYR A 12 12.14 -0.75 -14.10
C TYR A 12 12.03 -0.46 -15.60
N VAL A 13 13.02 -0.91 -16.39
CA VAL A 13 13.05 -0.70 -17.84
C VAL A 13 11.85 -1.39 -18.51
N ALA A 14 11.50 -2.61 -18.11
CA ALA A 14 10.33 -3.30 -18.63
C ALA A 14 9.03 -2.52 -18.37
N GLY A 15 8.87 -1.97 -17.16
CA GLY A 15 7.72 -1.13 -16.80
C GLY A 15 7.65 0.18 -17.60
N VAL A 16 8.79 0.84 -17.81
CA VAL A 16 8.87 2.06 -18.65
C VAL A 16 8.50 1.75 -20.10
N VAL A 17 9.10 0.71 -20.70
CA VAL A 17 8.81 0.31 -22.08
C VAL A 17 7.32 -0.04 -22.23
N TRP A 18 6.77 -0.79 -21.28
CA TRP A 18 5.35 -1.13 -21.28
C TRP A 18 4.45 0.11 -21.17
N GLY A 19 4.78 1.03 -20.26
CA GLY A 19 4.05 2.30 -20.10
C GLY A 19 4.09 3.17 -21.35
N LEU A 20 5.24 3.21 -22.04
CA LEU A 20 5.42 3.89 -23.32
C LEU A 20 4.75 3.18 -24.49
N LEU A 21 4.44 1.89 -24.42
CA LEU A 21 3.71 1.18 -25.48
C LEU A 21 2.21 1.27 -25.30
N ARG A 22 1.73 1.30 -24.05
CA ARG A 22 0.31 1.13 -23.74
C ARG A 22 -0.44 2.37 -23.28
N SER A 23 0.25 3.43 -22.86
CA SER A 23 -0.43 4.66 -22.41
C SER A 23 -0.99 5.46 -23.59
N ASP A 24 -2.23 5.92 -23.49
CA ASP A 24 -2.91 6.77 -24.49
C ASP A 24 -2.72 8.28 -24.24
N ALA A 25 -1.86 8.65 -23.30
CA ALA A 25 -1.57 10.04 -22.95
C ALA A 25 -0.82 10.79 -24.07
N ARG A 26 -0.95 12.13 -24.07
CA ARG A 26 -0.12 13.03 -24.89
C ARG A 26 1.38 12.70 -24.72
N PRO A 27 2.22 12.87 -25.76
CA PRO A 27 3.58 12.33 -25.79
C PRO A 27 4.42 12.70 -24.57
N PHE A 28 4.33 13.93 -24.08
CA PHE A 28 5.04 14.37 -22.88
C PHE A 28 4.50 13.74 -21.59
N GLY A 29 3.17 13.67 -21.44
CA GLY A 29 2.52 13.02 -20.30
C GLY A 29 2.78 11.52 -20.26
N ARG A 30 2.88 10.89 -21.44
CA ARG A 30 3.21 9.48 -21.60
C ARG A 30 4.58 9.12 -21.03
N VAL A 31 5.59 9.92 -21.34
CA VAL A 31 6.95 9.73 -20.82
C VAL A 31 7.00 9.96 -19.31
N MET A 32 6.35 11.02 -18.83
CA MET A 32 6.27 11.29 -17.39
C MET A 32 5.62 10.13 -16.63
N LEU A 33 4.43 9.68 -17.06
CA LEU A 33 3.74 8.55 -16.43
C LEU A 33 4.55 7.26 -16.51
N ALA A 34 5.25 7.01 -17.62
CA ALA A 34 6.08 5.83 -17.78
C ALA A 34 7.32 5.86 -16.87
N ILE A 35 7.98 7.00 -16.67
CA ILE A 35 9.13 7.11 -15.75
C ILE A 35 8.67 7.03 -14.29
N LEU A 36 7.54 7.67 -13.99
CA LEU A 36 6.95 7.74 -12.65
C LEU A 36 6.12 6.51 -12.29
N TRP A 37 6.11 5.47 -13.15
CA TRP A 37 5.33 4.25 -12.92
C TRP A 37 5.55 3.58 -11.55
N PRO A 38 6.76 3.53 -10.96
CA PRO A 38 6.94 2.82 -9.70
C PRO A 38 6.30 3.57 -8.52
N LEU A 39 5.94 4.84 -8.68
CA LEU A 39 5.21 5.59 -7.63
C LEU A 39 3.85 4.97 -7.31
N GLY A 40 3.16 4.38 -8.29
CA GLY A 40 1.86 3.74 -8.05
C GLY A 40 1.95 2.58 -7.05
N PRO A 41 2.75 1.54 -7.33
CA PRO A 41 3.00 0.44 -6.40
C PRO A 41 3.55 0.90 -5.05
N ILE A 42 4.46 1.88 -5.03
CA ILE A 42 5.03 2.41 -3.78
C ILE A 42 3.94 3.11 -2.95
N ALA A 43 3.11 3.96 -3.55
CA ALA A 43 2.01 4.64 -2.87
C ALA A 43 0.99 3.63 -2.30
N PHE A 44 0.71 2.55 -3.04
CA PHE A 44 -0.14 1.47 -2.56
C PHE A 44 0.47 0.79 -1.32
N LEU A 45 1.75 0.42 -1.37
CA LEU A 45 2.44 -0.20 -0.24
C LEU A 45 2.44 0.70 1.00
N ILE A 46 2.73 1.99 0.82
CA ILE A 46 2.68 2.98 1.91
C ILE A 46 1.28 3.05 2.50
N THR A 47 0.25 3.08 1.64
CA THR A 47 -1.15 3.15 2.10
C THR A 47 -1.53 1.92 2.92
N VAL A 48 -1.23 0.72 2.41
CA VAL A 48 -1.49 -0.55 3.13
C VAL A 48 -0.75 -0.57 4.46
N LEU A 49 0.51 -0.14 4.49
CA LEU A 49 1.30 -0.08 5.71
C LEU A 49 0.70 0.87 6.74
N ILE A 50 0.28 2.07 6.32
CA ILE A 50 -0.38 3.04 7.20
C ILE A 50 -1.69 2.47 7.73
N LEU A 51 -2.50 1.83 6.88
CA LEU A 51 -3.76 1.22 7.30
C LEU A 51 -3.54 0.07 8.28
N LEU A 52 -2.50 -0.75 8.08
CA LEU A 52 -2.13 -1.81 9.02
C LEU A 52 -1.68 -1.25 10.37
N LEU A 53 -0.85 -0.21 10.37
CA LEU A 53 -0.43 0.47 11.61
C LEU A 53 -1.62 1.13 12.33
N ALA A 54 -2.51 1.78 11.58
CA ALA A 54 -3.73 2.37 12.11
C ALA A 54 -4.64 1.30 12.70
N ALA A 55 -4.83 0.17 12.00
CA ALA A 55 -5.60 -0.97 12.50
C ALA A 55 -4.99 -1.54 13.78
N LEU A 56 -3.67 -1.74 13.81
CA LEU A 56 -2.96 -2.27 14.98
C LEU A 56 -3.21 -1.45 16.25
N ILE A 57 -3.42 -0.14 16.12
CA ILE A 57 -3.69 0.77 17.25
C ILE A 57 -5.19 0.89 17.51
N ALA A 58 -6.00 1.10 16.46
CA ALA A 58 -7.43 1.35 16.58
C ALA A 58 -8.20 0.13 17.09
N TYR A 59 -7.85 -1.09 16.66
CA TYR A 59 -8.52 -2.31 17.11
C TYR A 59 -8.42 -2.52 18.62
N PRO A 60 -7.24 -2.58 19.26
CA PRO A 60 -7.18 -2.76 20.70
C PRO A 60 -7.82 -1.59 21.46
N LEU A 61 -7.71 -0.36 20.95
CA LEU A 61 -8.30 0.81 21.59
C LEU A 61 -9.82 0.72 21.70
N VAL A 62 -10.50 0.16 20.70
CA VAL A 62 -11.98 0.06 20.68
C VAL A 62 -12.47 -1.29 21.20
N LEU A 63 -11.80 -2.38 20.81
CA LEU A 63 -12.21 -3.74 21.14
C LEU A 63 -12.05 -4.03 22.64
N LEU A 64 -10.96 -3.57 23.28
CA LEU A 64 -10.72 -3.86 24.70
C LEU A 64 -11.81 -3.22 25.60
N PRO A 65 -12.14 -1.92 25.48
CA PRO A 65 -13.23 -1.34 26.25
C PRO A 65 -14.59 -1.99 25.95
N ALA A 66 -14.86 -2.29 24.67
CA ALA A 66 -16.12 -2.95 24.28
C ALA A 66 -16.25 -4.34 24.92
N LEU A 67 -15.17 -5.13 24.97
CA LEU A 67 -15.12 -6.41 25.67
C LEU A 67 -15.34 -6.25 27.17
N VAL A 68 -14.67 -5.28 27.80
CA VAL A 68 -14.84 -5.01 29.24
C VAL A 68 -16.30 -4.67 29.55
N VAL A 69 -16.91 -3.79 28.78
CA VAL A 69 -18.32 -3.42 28.95
C VAL A 69 -19.24 -4.62 28.72
N ALA A 70 -18.99 -5.43 27.68
CA ALA A 70 -19.78 -6.63 27.41
C ALA A 70 -19.72 -7.64 28.56
N VAL A 71 -18.53 -7.84 29.16
CA VAL A 71 -18.36 -8.72 30.33
C VAL A 71 -19.05 -8.16 31.56
N LEU A 72 -18.94 -6.85 31.82
CA LEU A 72 -19.63 -6.21 32.95
C LEU A 72 -21.15 -6.31 32.83
N LEU A 73 -21.69 -6.06 31.64
CA LEU A 73 -23.12 -6.22 31.36
C LEU A 73 -23.56 -7.69 31.47
N TRP A 74 -22.70 -8.63 31.06
CA TRP A 74 -22.96 -10.06 31.28
C TRP A 74 -23.04 -10.38 32.78
N TRP A 75 -22.12 -9.87 33.59
CA TRP A 75 -22.13 -10.13 35.02
C TRP A 75 -23.33 -9.48 35.71
N ALA A 76 -23.74 -8.28 35.31
CA ALA A 76 -24.87 -7.56 35.91
C ALA A 76 -26.25 -8.18 35.62
N ARG A 77 -26.36 -9.08 34.63
CA ARG A 77 -27.60 -9.80 34.29
C ARG A 77 -27.73 -11.18 34.97
N PHE A 78 -26.69 -11.63 35.67
CA PHE A 78 -26.71 -12.85 36.49
C PHE A 78 -26.92 -12.47 37.96
#